data_AF-A0A2M6GHJ4-F1
#
_entry.id   AF-A0A2M6GHJ4-F1
#
_cell.length_a   1.000
_cell.length_b   1.000
_cell.length_c   1.000
_cell.angle_alpha   90.00
_cell.angle_beta   90.00
_cell.angle_gamma   90.00
#
_symmetry.space_group_name_H-M   'P 1'
#
loop_
_entity.id
_entity.type
_entity.pdbx_description
1 polymer ?
#
loop_
_entity_poly.entity_id
_entity_poly.type
_entity_poly.pdbx_seq_one_letter_code
_entity_poly.pdbx_strand_id
1 'polypeptide(L)'
;MKSANTQPAFAIFYFGSLFWGLVFFRDWISSPTPDPIVMFFFFFLFGVLLASEKDQEADWQAALVFFILPVLISFKLSALFGGIIGIAWLIIFKKNIDYHLIKLFGLQCLFVLIPFLLRNVILSGHLLYPLHSLDVFDFDWKIPRSWLISYTDGIAAFVRVPIGNWPSYKNAPIKIWFKIWWVNQDRPDKMFLLILWVLLPFFLGQIILNIRRKSDPNLIVLWLSAFMASIVWFYAAPAVRFGYGYLIPTLLIGLILLVRAKITTGVILSLAACMAIYGINGIYKQINRTNFSLIWPHKYSKPVIGVRQIGNLKVRVAIEDGRCWNEPIPCTYPIPHPGLEMRGKEIEDGFRTAKD
;
A
#
# COMPACT_ATOMS: atom_id res chain seq x y z
N MET A 1 17.84 -32.11 -1.65
CA MET A 1 18.02 -32.12 -0.18
C MET A 1 17.84 -30.68 0.31
N LYS A 2 16.68 -30.32 0.87
CA LYS A 2 16.45 -28.96 1.41
C LYS A 2 17.47 -28.71 2.51
N SER A 3 18.27 -27.66 2.39
CA SER A 3 19.17 -27.21 3.46
C SER A 3 18.34 -26.97 4.73
N ALA A 4 18.51 -27.81 5.74
CA ALA A 4 17.80 -27.73 7.02
C ALA A 4 18.06 -26.42 7.79
N ASN A 5 18.91 -25.53 7.26
CA ASN A 5 19.19 -24.20 7.80
C ASN A 5 18.18 -23.12 7.39
N THR A 6 17.29 -23.36 6.41
CA THR A 6 16.32 -22.33 5.95
C THR A 6 14.97 -22.37 6.67
N GLN A 7 14.62 -23.48 7.34
CA GLN A 7 13.33 -23.62 8.05
C GLN A 7 13.03 -22.54 9.11
N PRO A 8 13.98 -22.11 9.98
CA PRO A 8 13.68 -21.06 10.95
C PRO A 8 13.49 -19.68 10.33
N ALA A 9 14.13 -19.40 9.18
CA ALA A 9 13.94 -18.14 8.47
C ALA A 9 12.51 -17.97 7.97
N PHE A 10 11.91 -19.05 7.44
CA PHE A 10 10.50 -19.03 7.01
C PHE A 10 9.53 -18.87 8.18
N ALA A 11 9.78 -19.56 9.29
CA ALA A 11 8.94 -19.42 10.47
C ALA A 11 8.93 -17.96 10.97
N ILE A 12 10.11 -17.33 11.13
CA ILE A 12 10.21 -15.92 11.52
C ILE A 12 9.44 -15.03 10.54
N PHE A 13 9.71 -15.20 9.25
CA PHE A 13 9.19 -14.29 8.24
C PHE A 13 7.66 -14.41 8.10
N TYR A 14 7.12 -15.61 7.92
CA TYR A 14 5.69 -15.78 7.70
C TYR A 14 4.86 -15.56 8.96
N PHE A 15 5.27 -16.11 10.12
CA PHE A 15 4.54 -15.84 11.38
C PHE A 15 4.67 -14.37 11.78
N GLY A 16 5.85 -13.77 11.62
CA GLY A 16 6.05 -12.35 11.89
C GLY A 16 5.21 -11.45 10.98
N SER A 17 5.12 -11.79 9.68
CA SER A 17 4.31 -11.05 8.71
C SER A 17 2.83 -11.12 9.05
N LEU A 18 2.33 -12.31 9.42
CA LEU A 18 0.95 -12.49 9.87
C LEU A 18 0.69 -11.76 11.19
N PHE A 19 1.62 -11.84 12.15
CA PHE A 19 1.51 -11.15 13.44
C PHE A 19 1.36 -9.64 13.24
N TRP A 20 2.31 -9.02 12.54
CA TRP A 20 2.30 -7.58 12.30
C TRP A 20 1.14 -7.17 11.40
N GLY A 21 0.79 -7.98 10.40
CA GLY A 21 -0.40 -7.77 9.57
C GLY A 21 -1.68 -7.69 10.42
N LEU A 22 -1.86 -8.60 11.38
CA LEU A 22 -3.00 -8.56 12.30
C LEU A 22 -2.94 -7.35 13.23
N VAL A 23 -1.78 -7.00 13.78
CA VAL A 23 -1.63 -5.83 14.67
C VAL A 23 -2.05 -4.54 13.97
N PHE A 24 -1.67 -4.35 12.71
CA PHE A 24 -1.91 -3.10 11.99
C PHE A 24 -3.26 -3.04 11.28
N PHE A 25 -3.76 -4.17 10.77
CA PHE A 25 -4.92 -4.16 9.88
C PHE A 25 -6.19 -4.75 10.49
N ARG A 26 -6.16 -5.23 11.73
CA ARG A 26 -7.37 -5.76 12.39
C ARG A 26 -8.55 -4.79 12.28
N ASP A 27 -8.31 -3.50 12.52
CA ASP A 27 -9.38 -2.51 12.54
C ASP A 27 -9.87 -2.15 11.12
N TRP A 28 -9.11 -2.53 10.09
CA TRP A 28 -9.32 -2.15 8.69
C TRP A 28 -9.63 -3.36 7.79
N ILE A 29 -9.82 -4.54 8.37
CA ILE A 29 -10.01 -5.78 7.60
C ILE A 29 -11.29 -5.77 6.75
N SER A 30 -12.30 -4.99 7.17
CA SER A 30 -13.54 -4.75 6.43
C SER A 30 -13.48 -3.51 5.53
N SER A 31 -12.38 -2.78 5.54
CA SER A 31 -12.21 -1.56 4.74
C SER A 31 -11.86 -1.92 3.29
N PRO A 32 -12.47 -1.27 2.29
CA PRO A 32 -12.10 -1.45 0.88
C PRO A 32 -10.75 -0.76 0.52
N THR A 33 -9.92 -0.39 1.50
CA THR A 33 -8.61 0.21 1.23
C THR A 33 -7.69 -0.77 0.50
N PRO A 34 -6.91 -0.32 -0.49
CA PRO A 34 -5.94 -1.17 -1.17
C PRO A 34 -4.66 -1.41 -0.33
N ASP A 35 -4.50 -0.74 0.82
CA ASP A 35 -3.30 -0.84 1.65
C ASP A 35 -2.98 -2.27 2.13
N PRO A 36 -3.93 -3.04 2.72
CA PRO A 36 -3.63 -4.35 3.29
C PRO A 36 -3.25 -5.36 2.20
N ILE A 37 -3.97 -5.37 1.08
CA ILE A 37 -3.73 -6.34 0.00
C ILE A 37 -2.37 -6.12 -0.66
N VAL A 38 -1.98 -4.86 -0.88
CA VAL A 38 -0.66 -4.52 -1.44
C VAL A 38 0.45 -4.89 -0.45
N MET A 39 0.25 -4.65 0.86
CA MET A 39 1.19 -5.08 1.88
C MET A 39 1.36 -6.61 1.90
N PHE A 40 0.26 -7.38 1.95
CA PHE A 40 0.34 -8.85 1.96
C PHE A 40 0.99 -9.39 0.68
N PHE A 41 0.80 -8.71 -0.45
CA PHE A 41 1.57 -9.01 -1.65
C PHE A 41 3.06 -8.80 -1.47
N PHE A 42 3.50 -7.70 -0.83
CA PHE A 42 4.92 -7.53 -0.52
C PHE A 42 5.44 -8.60 0.44
N PHE A 43 4.65 -9.01 1.44
CA PHE A 43 5.05 -10.13 2.31
C PHE A 43 5.20 -11.41 1.50
N PHE A 44 4.22 -11.72 0.66
CA PHE A 44 4.29 -12.89 -0.20
C PHE A 44 5.50 -12.82 -1.14
N LEU A 45 5.73 -11.69 -1.80
CA LEU A 45 6.89 -11.43 -2.65
C LEU A 45 8.19 -11.70 -1.87
N PHE A 46 8.44 -10.99 -0.77
CA PHE A 46 9.67 -11.19 0.02
C PHE A 46 9.79 -12.62 0.57
N GLY A 47 8.68 -13.28 0.91
CA GLY A 47 8.66 -14.67 1.32
C GLY A 47 9.08 -15.64 0.21
N VAL A 48 8.59 -15.44 -1.01
CA VAL A 48 9.00 -16.18 -2.22
C VAL A 48 10.46 -15.93 -2.55
N LEU A 49 10.90 -14.66 -2.49
CA LEU A 49 12.28 -14.28 -2.72
C LEU A 49 13.24 -14.91 -1.69
N LEU A 50 12.81 -15.00 -0.44
CA LEU A 50 13.54 -15.69 0.63
C LEU A 50 13.56 -17.21 0.44
N ALA A 51 12.49 -17.76 -0.14
CA ALA A 51 12.32 -19.19 -0.39
C ALA A 51 13.07 -19.72 -1.60
N SER A 52 13.30 -18.85 -2.57
CA SER A 52 13.81 -19.31 -3.83
C SER A 52 15.30 -19.63 -3.79
N GLU A 53 15.62 -20.76 -4.40
CA GLU A 53 16.98 -21.15 -4.72
C GLU A 53 17.40 -20.52 -6.07
N LYS A 54 18.69 -20.23 -6.20
CA LYS A 54 19.29 -19.67 -7.41
C LYS A 54 19.34 -20.73 -8.52
N ASP A 55 19.23 -20.31 -9.77
CA ASP A 55 19.42 -21.13 -10.97
C ASP A 55 18.38 -22.27 -11.16
N GLN A 56 17.31 -22.25 -10.36
CA GLN A 56 16.12 -23.08 -10.60
C GLN A 56 15.14 -22.38 -11.53
N GLU A 57 14.20 -23.13 -12.09
CA GLU A 57 13.08 -22.56 -12.83
C GLU A 57 12.15 -21.76 -11.89
N ALA A 58 11.34 -20.88 -12.47
CA ALA A 58 10.31 -20.17 -11.73
C ALA A 58 9.24 -21.18 -11.30
N ASP A 59 8.97 -21.27 -10.00
CA ASP A 59 7.94 -22.16 -9.47
C ASP A 59 6.55 -21.50 -9.52
N TRP A 60 5.53 -22.23 -9.06
CA TRP A 60 4.16 -21.73 -9.00
C TRP A 60 4.01 -20.48 -8.11
N GLN A 61 4.88 -20.28 -7.12
CA GLN A 61 4.82 -19.13 -6.22
C GLN A 61 5.27 -17.87 -6.95
N ALA A 62 6.37 -17.96 -7.69
CA ALA A 62 6.79 -16.91 -8.61
C ALA A 62 5.68 -16.63 -9.63
N ALA A 63 5.08 -17.67 -10.24
CA ALA A 63 3.99 -17.48 -11.17
C ALA A 63 2.80 -16.72 -10.58
N LEU A 64 2.45 -17.01 -9.31
CA LEU A 64 1.39 -16.33 -8.59
C LEU A 64 1.70 -14.84 -8.34
N VAL A 65 2.95 -14.49 -8.01
CA VAL A 65 3.40 -13.10 -7.86
C VAL A 65 3.13 -12.31 -9.15
N PHE A 66 3.54 -12.84 -10.31
CA PHE A 66 3.33 -12.16 -11.60
C PHE A 66 1.87 -12.10 -12.00
N PHE A 67 1.10 -13.14 -11.70
CA PHE A 67 -0.33 -13.16 -11.98
C PHE A 67 -1.10 -12.08 -11.22
N ILE A 68 -0.77 -11.86 -9.93
CA ILE A 68 -1.47 -10.90 -9.07
C ILE A 68 -1.01 -9.45 -9.31
N LEU A 69 0.25 -9.25 -9.73
CA LEU A 69 0.87 -7.93 -9.82
C LEU A 69 0.07 -6.90 -10.66
N PRO A 70 -0.41 -7.19 -11.88
CA PRO A 70 -1.20 -6.23 -12.67
C PRO A 70 -2.47 -5.77 -11.95
N VAL A 71 -3.15 -6.69 -11.25
CA VAL A 71 -4.34 -6.37 -10.45
C VAL A 71 -3.99 -5.38 -9.34
N LEU A 72 -2.88 -5.60 -8.63
CA LEU A 72 -2.48 -4.71 -7.55
C LEU A 72 -2.01 -3.34 -8.03
N ILE A 73 -1.38 -3.26 -9.21
CA ILE A 73 -1.05 -1.97 -9.83
C ILE A 73 -2.33 -1.17 -10.09
N SER A 74 -3.40 -1.81 -10.55
CA SER A 74 -4.70 -1.15 -10.76
C SER A 74 -5.36 -0.66 -9.46
N PHE A 75 -5.10 -1.33 -8.33
CA PHE A 75 -5.59 -0.91 -7.01
C PHE A 75 -4.73 0.18 -6.39
N LYS A 76 -3.41 0.10 -6.58
CA LYS A 76 -2.45 1.04 -6.01
C LYS A 76 -1.16 1.05 -6.83
N LEU A 77 -0.86 2.19 -7.44
CA LEU A 77 0.32 2.37 -8.29
C LEU A 77 1.64 2.01 -7.59
N SER A 78 1.74 2.14 -6.26
CA SER A 78 2.93 1.75 -5.51
C SER A 78 3.27 0.26 -5.58
N ALA A 79 2.32 -0.61 -5.93
CA ALA A 79 2.59 -2.03 -6.18
C ALA A 79 3.59 -2.24 -7.33
N LEU A 80 3.72 -1.27 -8.24
CA LEU A 80 4.72 -1.26 -9.31
C LEU A 80 6.15 -1.44 -8.78
N PHE A 81 6.48 -0.85 -7.62
CA PHE A 81 7.81 -1.01 -7.02
C PHE A 81 8.09 -2.46 -6.64
N GLY A 82 7.09 -3.19 -6.12
CA GLY A 82 7.20 -4.63 -5.88
C GLY A 82 7.32 -5.43 -7.17
N GLY A 83 6.60 -5.00 -8.21
CA GLY A 83 6.74 -5.57 -9.55
C GLY A 83 8.16 -5.44 -10.10
N ILE A 84 8.76 -4.26 -10.00
CA ILE A 84 10.15 -4.02 -10.45
C ILE A 84 11.11 -4.94 -9.70
N ILE A 85 10.99 -5.05 -8.37
CA ILE A 85 11.82 -5.95 -7.57
C ILE A 85 11.63 -7.41 -7.99
N GLY A 86 10.39 -7.85 -8.17
CA GLY A 86 10.07 -9.23 -8.58
C GLY A 86 10.59 -9.56 -9.98
N ILE A 87 10.43 -8.66 -10.95
CA ILE A 87 10.93 -8.82 -12.32
C ILE A 87 12.46 -8.83 -12.33
N ALA A 88 13.11 -7.87 -11.67
CA ALA A 88 14.57 -7.81 -11.58
C ALA A 88 15.11 -9.10 -10.95
N TRP A 89 14.44 -9.59 -9.91
CA TRP A 89 14.79 -10.85 -9.29
C TRP A 89 14.65 -12.04 -10.25
N LEU A 90 13.53 -12.17 -10.98
CA LEU A 90 13.37 -13.25 -11.97
C LEU A 90 14.52 -13.26 -12.97
N ILE A 91 14.85 -12.10 -13.53
CA ILE A 91 15.89 -11.96 -14.55
C ILE A 91 17.27 -12.34 -13.99
N ILE A 92 17.56 -11.97 -12.73
CA ILE A 92 18.87 -12.18 -12.11
C ILE A 92 19.04 -13.61 -11.55
N PHE A 93 17.97 -14.20 -11.00
CA PHE A 93 18.04 -15.44 -10.22
C PHE A 93 17.53 -16.68 -10.93
N LYS A 94 16.74 -16.53 -12.00
CA LYS A 94 16.14 -17.67 -12.71
C LYS A 94 16.83 -17.88 -14.05
N LYS A 95 17.24 -19.14 -14.29
CA LYS A 95 17.99 -19.53 -15.48
C LYS A 95 17.13 -19.45 -16.74
N ASN A 96 15.88 -19.93 -16.65
CA ASN A 96 14.88 -19.88 -17.70
C ASN A 96 13.56 -19.40 -17.11
N ILE A 97 12.88 -18.51 -17.83
CA ILE A 97 11.51 -18.08 -17.51
C ILE A 97 10.58 -18.81 -18.48
N ASP A 98 9.58 -19.53 -17.96
CA ASP A 98 8.59 -20.22 -18.79
C ASP A 98 7.84 -19.20 -19.68
N TYR A 99 7.80 -19.46 -20.98
CA TYR A 99 7.09 -18.60 -21.93
C TYR A 99 5.58 -18.54 -21.64
N HIS A 100 4.98 -19.58 -21.04
CA HIS A 100 3.60 -19.55 -20.61
C HIS A 100 3.38 -18.53 -19.51
N LEU A 101 4.33 -18.37 -18.60
CA LEU A 101 4.28 -17.36 -17.53
C LEU A 101 4.33 -15.95 -18.13
N ILE A 102 5.20 -15.73 -19.12
CA ILE A 102 5.30 -14.45 -19.85
C ILE A 102 3.98 -14.16 -20.57
N LYS A 103 3.42 -15.16 -21.28
CA LYS A 103 2.14 -15.04 -21.98
C LYS A 103 1.01 -14.72 -21.01
N LEU A 104 0.93 -15.42 -19.89
CA LEU A 104 -0.09 -15.21 -18.86
C LEU A 104 0.02 -13.80 -18.24
N PHE A 105 1.24 -13.36 -17.93
CA PHE A 105 1.49 -12.00 -17.46
C PHE A 105 1.07 -10.95 -18.49
N GLY A 106 1.43 -11.15 -19.77
CA GLY A 106 1.02 -10.27 -20.86
C GLY A 106 -0.50 -10.18 -21.01
N LEU A 107 -1.20 -11.32 -20.95
CA LEU A 107 -2.66 -11.37 -20.98
C LEU A 107 -3.28 -10.66 -19.77
N GLN A 108 -2.72 -10.82 -18.57
CA GLN A 108 -3.20 -10.10 -17.39
C GLN A 108 -3.00 -8.59 -17.51
N CYS A 109 -1.84 -8.15 -17.98
CA CYS A 109 -1.62 -6.74 -18.29
C CYS A 109 -2.65 -6.22 -19.31
N LEU A 110 -2.92 -6.99 -20.37
CA LEU A 110 -3.92 -6.64 -21.38
C LEU A 110 -5.32 -6.49 -20.77
N PHE A 111 -5.81 -7.50 -20.05
CA PHE A 111 -7.21 -7.54 -19.58
C PHE A 111 -7.47 -6.74 -18.30
N VAL A 112 -6.42 -6.42 -17.53
CA VAL A 112 -6.57 -5.66 -16.27
C VAL A 112 -6.11 -4.22 -16.43
N LEU A 113 -4.89 -4.01 -16.93
CA LEU A 113 -4.32 -2.66 -16.98
C LEU A 113 -4.94 -1.83 -18.10
N ILE A 114 -5.26 -2.41 -19.27
CA ILE A 114 -5.89 -1.60 -20.33
C ILE A 114 -7.26 -1.07 -19.89
N PRO A 115 -8.21 -1.87 -19.37
CA PRO A 115 -9.47 -1.33 -18.87
C PRO A 115 -9.28 -0.31 -17.73
N PHE A 116 -8.31 -0.53 -16.85
CA PHE A 116 -7.97 0.43 -15.79
C PHE A 116 -7.50 1.78 -16.36
N LEU A 117 -6.58 1.76 -17.34
CA LEU A 117 -6.07 2.96 -17.99
C LEU A 117 -7.15 3.67 -18.80
N LEU A 118 -7.96 2.93 -19.56
CA LEU A 118 -9.09 3.48 -20.31
C LEU A 118 -10.11 4.12 -19.37
N ARG A 119 -10.44 3.48 -18.24
CA ARG A 119 -11.32 4.06 -17.21
C ARG A 119 -10.75 5.38 -16.69
N ASN A 120 -9.45 5.48 -16.44
CA ASN A 120 -8.85 6.73 -15.99
C ASN A 120 -8.96 7.82 -17.06
N VAL A 121 -8.69 7.50 -18.32
CA VAL A 121 -8.81 8.45 -19.45
C VAL A 121 -10.25 8.93 -19.59
N ILE A 122 -11.23 8.03 -19.56
CA ILE A 122 -12.65 8.37 -19.68
C ILE A 122 -13.09 9.26 -18.51
N LEU A 123 -12.70 8.93 -17.26
CA LEU A 123 -13.17 9.65 -16.08
C LEU A 123 -12.44 10.97 -15.79
N SER A 124 -11.21 11.13 -16.25
CA SER A 124 -10.35 12.26 -15.85
C SER A 124 -9.65 12.98 -17.00
N GLY A 125 -9.62 12.39 -18.18
CA GLY A 125 -8.77 12.82 -19.29
C GLY A 125 -7.28 12.53 -19.11
N HIS A 126 -6.88 11.82 -18.05
CA HIS A 126 -5.49 11.45 -17.74
C HIS A 126 -5.28 9.94 -17.77
N LEU A 127 -4.11 9.50 -18.26
CA LEU A 127 -3.78 8.08 -18.34
C LEU A 127 -3.64 7.43 -16.95
N LEU A 128 -2.99 8.15 -16.02
CA LEU A 128 -2.80 7.75 -14.62
C LEU A 128 -3.26 8.88 -13.71
N TYR A 129 -4.53 8.94 -13.34
CA TYR A 129 -5.01 9.95 -12.37
C TYR A 129 -4.52 9.63 -10.95
N PRO A 130 -4.05 10.61 -10.13
CA PRO A 130 -3.90 12.05 -10.39
C PRO A 130 -2.47 12.46 -10.81
N LEU A 131 -1.70 11.59 -11.47
CA LEU A 131 -0.33 11.87 -11.90
C LEU A 131 -0.28 12.93 -13.01
N HIS A 132 0.07 14.15 -12.62
CA HIS A 132 0.16 15.32 -13.51
C HIS A 132 1.39 15.36 -14.43
N SER A 133 2.40 14.50 -14.19
CA SER A 133 3.62 14.46 -15.01
C SER A 133 3.43 13.72 -16.33
N LEU A 134 2.44 12.82 -16.42
CA LEU A 134 2.15 12.04 -17.61
C LEU A 134 0.90 12.59 -18.29
N ASP A 135 1.11 13.61 -19.13
CA ASP A 135 0.04 14.35 -19.78
C ASP A 135 0.06 14.13 -21.30
N VAL A 136 -0.76 13.20 -21.79
CA VAL A 136 -0.68 12.67 -23.16
C VAL A 136 -1.86 13.13 -24.03
N PHE A 137 -2.99 13.50 -23.41
CA PHE A 137 -4.24 13.77 -24.12
C PHE A 137 -4.73 15.19 -23.90
N ASP A 138 -5.60 15.68 -24.78
CA ASP A 138 -6.18 17.03 -24.70
C ASP A 138 -7.70 17.00 -24.92
N PHE A 139 -8.41 16.30 -24.03
CA PHE A 139 -9.87 16.20 -24.06
C PHE A 139 -10.54 17.43 -23.42
N ASP A 140 -11.78 17.73 -23.82
CA ASP A 140 -12.52 18.86 -23.25
C ASP A 140 -12.98 18.63 -21.79
N TRP A 141 -13.10 17.37 -21.34
CA TRP A 141 -13.40 17.00 -19.94
C TRP A 141 -12.17 16.78 -19.06
N LYS A 142 -10.97 17.02 -19.61
CA LYS A 142 -9.72 16.74 -18.92
C LYS A 142 -9.59 17.60 -17.66
N ILE A 143 -9.25 16.97 -16.54
CA ILE A 143 -9.05 17.67 -15.26
C ILE A 143 -7.85 18.63 -15.39
N PRO A 144 -7.99 19.91 -15.01
CA PRO A 144 -6.92 20.90 -15.12
C PRO A 144 -5.65 20.49 -14.36
N ARG A 145 -4.48 20.79 -14.95
CA ARG A 145 -3.18 20.46 -14.36
C ARG A 145 -2.96 21.11 -12.98
N SER A 146 -3.39 22.36 -12.80
CA SER A 146 -3.29 23.09 -11.52
C SER A 146 -3.98 22.36 -10.37
N TRP A 147 -5.09 21.68 -10.67
CA TRP A 147 -5.85 20.88 -9.69
C TRP A 147 -5.12 19.61 -9.31
N LEU A 148 -4.55 18.90 -10.28
CA LEU A 148 -3.75 17.71 -9.98
C LEU A 148 -2.53 18.07 -9.13
N ILE A 149 -1.86 19.19 -9.41
CA ILE A 149 -0.74 19.68 -8.59
C ILE A 149 -1.24 19.94 -7.17
N SER A 150 -2.30 20.73 -6.99
CA SER A 150 -2.88 21.03 -5.68
C SER A 150 -3.27 19.77 -4.91
N TYR A 151 -3.87 18.78 -5.59
CA TYR A 151 -4.26 17.51 -5.00
C TYR A 151 -3.05 16.67 -4.55
N THR A 152 -2.04 16.54 -5.42
CA THR A 152 -0.82 15.77 -5.09
C THR A 152 -0.01 16.43 -3.97
N ASP A 153 0.09 17.76 -3.97
CA ASP A 153 0.73 18.52 -2.89
C ASP A 153 -0.03 18.39 -1.58
N GLY A 154 -1.36 18.48 -1.64
CA GLY A 154 -2.25 18.29 -0.50
C GLY A 154 -2.07 16.92 0.14
N ILE A 155 -2.04 15.85 -0.67
CA ILE A 155 -1.77 14.49 -0.17
C ILE A 155 -0.38 14.40 0.48
N ALA A 156 0.66 14.90 -0.20
CA ALA A 156 2.03 14.81 0.29
C ALA A 156 2.21 15.55 1.63
N ALA A 157 1.61 16.74 1.75
CA ALA A 157 1.62 17.52 2.98
C ALA A 157 0.76 16.88 4.07
N PHE A 158 -0.45 16.40 3.76
CA PHE A 158 -1.35 15.75 4.72
C PHE A 158 -0.73 14.52 5.37
N VAL A 159 0.01 13.73 4.60
CA VAL A 159 0.69 12.53 5.10
C VAL A 159 1.82 12.86 6.09
N ARG A 160 2.45 14.03 5.97
CA ARG A 160 3.45 14.52 6.94
C ARG A 160 2.78 15.20 8.14
N VAL A 161 1.81 16.05 7.86
CA VAL A 161 1.14 16.91 8.84
C VAL A 161 -0.36 16.89 8.52
N PRO A 162 -1.15 16.05 9.23
CA PRO A 162 -2.57 15.87 8.94
C PRO A 162 -3.41 17.04 9.50
N ILE A 163 -3.08 18.27 9.12
CA ILE A 163 -3.76 19.51 9.53
C ILE A 163 -4.25 20.29 8.31
N GLY A 164 -5.30 21.08 8.48
CA GLY A 164 -6.02 21.75 7.37
C GLY A 164 -5.20 22.74 6.55
N ASN A 165 -4.10 23.30 7.09
CA ASN A 165 -3.25 24.26 6.37
C ASN A 165 -2.05 23.56 5.68
N TRP A 166 -2.35 22.59 4.82
CA TRP A 166 -1.33 21.85 4.08
C TRP A 166 -0.38 22.72 3.21
N PRO A 167 -0.78 23.89 2.64
CA PRO A 167 0.12 24.70 1.82
C PRO A 167 1.38 25.15 2.56
N SER A 168 1.29 25.43 3.87
CA SER A 168 2.43 25.81 4.70
C SER A 168 3.46 24.68 4.91
N TYR A 169 3.11 23.43 4.62
CA TYR A 169 3.94 22.25 4.88
C TYR A 169 4.43 21.53 3.62
N LYS A 170 3.98 21.94 2.43
CA LYS A 170 4.36 21.32 1.15
C LYS A 170 5.88 21.09 1.04
N ASN A 171 6.66 22.14 1.30
CA ASN A 171 8.13 22.15 1.19
C ASN A 171 8.83 22.25 2.55
N ALA A 172 8.13 21.97 3.66
CA ALA A 172 8.72 22.10 4.98
C ALA A 172 9.86 21.07 5.17
N PRO A 173 11.04 21.49 5.68
CA PRO A 173 12.10 20.55 6.04
C PRO A 173 11.67 19.59 7.15
N ILE A 174 12.31 18.43 7.23
CA ILE A 174 12.00 17.34 8.18
C ILE A 174 11.92 17.84 9.62
N LYS A 175 12.82 18.75 10.03
CA LYS A 175 12.84 19.31 11.39
C LYS A 175 11.51 19.99 11.78
N ILE A 176 10.76 20.53 10.83
CA ILE A 176 9.48 21.22 11.07
C ILE A 176 8.36 20.20 11.26
N TRP A 177 8.26 19.20 10.38
CA TRP A 177 7.10 18.30 10.37
C TRP A 177 7.30 17.01 11.17
N PHE A 178 8.53 16.53 11.39
CA PHE A 178 8.78 15.22 11.99
C PHE A 178 8.16 15.04 13.37
N LYS A 179 8.25 16.06 14.24
CA LYS A 179 7.63 16.02 15.57
C LYS A 179 6.11 15.90 15.47
N ILE A 180 5.49 16.65 14.56
CA ILE A 180 4.05 16.61 14.35
C ILE A 180 3.65 15.25 13.79
N TRP A 181 4.36 14.77 12.78
CA TRP A 181 4.18 13.44 12.21
C TRP A 181 4.25 12.35 13.27
N TRP A 182 5.30 12.35 14.10
CA TRP A 182 5.51 11.35 15.15
C TRP A 182 4.37 11.35 16.16
N VAL A 183 3.95 12.52 16.65
CA VAL A 183 2.86 12.61 17.64
C VAL A 183 1.53 12.11 17.06
N ASN A 184 1.29 12.30 15.76
CA ASN A 184 0.06 11.86 15.09
C ASN A 184 0.03 10.37 14.69
N GLN A 185 1.10 9.60 14.91
CA GLN A 185 1.06 8.15 14.67
C GLN A 185 0.28 7.42 15.76
N ASP A 186 -0.37 6.32 15.39
CA ASP A 186 -1.04 5.45 16.35
C ASP A 186 -0.03 4.75 17.26
N ARG A 187 -0.49 4.31 18.45
CA ARG A 187 0.38 3.63 19.44
C ARG A 187 1.08 2.40 18.86
N PRO A 188 0.41 1.47 18.16
CA PRO A 188 1.07 0.30 17.56
C PRO A 188 2.19 0.70 16.59
N ASP A 189 1.95 1.72 15.76
CA ASP A 189 2.94 2.22 14.79
C ASP A 189 4.16 2.81 15.48
N LYS A 190 3.95 3.65 16.50
CA LYS A 190 5.06 4.20 17.31
C LYS A 190 5.90 3.11 17.93
N MET A 191 5.26 2.11 18.55
CA MET A 191 5.98 1.01 19.19
C MET A 191 6.78 0.19 18.17
N PHE A 192 6.18 -0.13 17.01
CA PHE A 192 6.86 -0.85 15.95
C PHE A 192 8.05 -0.08 15.40
N LEU A 193 7.89 1.22 15.12
CA LEU A 193 8.98 2.07 14.64
C LEU A 193 10.11 2.19 15.67
N LEU A 194 9.79 2.30 16.97
CA LEU A 194 10.79 2.28 18.03
C LEU A 194 11.56 0.96 18.06
N ILE A 195 10.87 -0.18 17.98
CA ILE A 195 11.51 -1.50 17.91
C ILE A 195 12.46 -1.56 16.71
N LEU A 196 11.98 -1.12 15.54
CA LEU A 196 12.79 -1.10 14.32
C LEU A 196 14.02 -0.20 14.48
N TRP A 197 13.87 1.01 15.03
CA TRP A 197 14.99 1.94 15.24
C TRP A 197 16.02 1.44 16.24
N VAL A 198 15.58 0.79 17.33
CA VAL A 198 16.48 0.19 18.33
C VAL A 198 17.26 -0.97 17.73
N LEU A 199 16.63 -1.80 16.89
CA LEU A 199 17.28 -2.95 16.27
C LEU A 199 18.12 -2.61 15.03
N LEU A 200 17.86 -1.47 14.39
CA LEU A 200 18.50 -1.09 13.13
C LEU A 200 20.05 -1.05 13.19
N PRO A 201 20.71 -0.50 14.24
CA PRO A 201 22.16 -0.55 14.35
C PRO A 201 22.72 -1.97 14.38
N PHE A 202 22.01 -2.91 15.02
CA PHE A 202 22.41 -4.32 15.07
C PHE A 202 22.28 -4.97 13.70
N PHE A 203 21.18 -4.70 12.98
CA PHE A 203 21.02 -5.18 11.60
C PHE A 203 22.13 -4.68 10.68
N LEU A 204 22.44 -3.38 10.74
CA LEU A 204 23.52 -2.78 9.95
C LEU A 204 24.89 -3.39 10.30
N GLY A 205 25.18 -3.57 11.59
CA GLY A 205 26.41 -4.25 12.03
C GLY A 205 26.52 -5.66 11.46
N GLN A 206 25.45 -6.44 11.51
CA GLN A 206 25.42 -7.80 10.97
C GLN A 206 25.56 -7.84 9.45
N ILE A 207 24.95 -6.90 8.72
CA ILE A 207 25.12 -6.76 7.27
C ILE A 207 26.59 -6.50 6.94
N ILE A 208 27.24 -5.56 7.62
CA ILE A 208 28.67 -5.26 7.40
C ILE A 208 29.53 -6.51 7.64
N LEU A 209 29.27 -7.26 8.72
CA LEU A 209 29.98 -8.51 9.01
C LEU A 209 29.77 -9.57 7.90
N ASN A 210 28.54 -9.76 7.44
CA ASN A 210 28.23 -10.76 6.42
C ASN A 210 28.83 -10.39 5.05
N ILE A 211 28.85 -9.09 4.69
CA ILE A 211 29.54 -8.59 3.49
C ILE A 211 31.04 -8.91 3.57
N ARG A 212 31.69 -8.59 4.69
CA ARG A 212 33.13 -8.89 4.90
C ARG A 212 33.43 -10.38 4.83
N ARG A 213 32.51 -11.21 5.33
CA ARG A 213 32.62 -12.68 5.32
C ARG A 213 32.14 -13.33 4.01
N LYS A 214 31.58 -12.56 3.08
CA LYS A 214 30.91 -13.07 1.85
C LYS A 214 29.84 -14.14 2.13
N SER A 215 29.10 -13.99 3.23
CA SER A 215 28.07 -14.93 3.69
C SER A 215 26.67 -14.43 3.34
N ASP A 216 25.81 -15.34 2.88
CA ASP A 216 24.37 -15.10 2.64
C ASP A 216 24.04 -13.86 1.76
N PRO A 217 24.64 -13.74 0.55
CA PRO A 217 24.45 -12.58 -0.31
C PRO A 217 22.99 -12.29 -0.64
N ASN A 218 22.15 -13.33 -0.79
CA ASN A 218 20.72 -13.18 -1.04
C ASN A 218 20.02 -12.45 0.11
N LEU A 219 20.31 -12.84 1.35
CA LEU A 219 19.68 -12.25 2.53
C LEU A 219 20.09 -10.79 2.72
N ILE A 220 21.36 -10.47 2.41
CA ILE A 220 21.87 -9.10 2.37
C ILE A 220 21.10 -8.27 1.33
N VAL A 221 20.98 -8.76 0.09
CA VAL A 221 20.30 -8.05 -1.01
C VAL A 221 18.82 -7.82 -0.68
N LEU A 222 18.13 -8.82 -0.13
CA LEU A 222 16.72 -8.68 0.24
C LEU A 222 16.53 -7.68 1.38
N TRP A 223 17.38 -7.73 2.41
CA TRP A 223 17.32 -6.77 3.51
C TRP A 223 17.59 -5.35 3.03
N LEU A 224 18.64 -5.14 2.21
CA LEU A 224 18.96 -3.83 1.64
C LEU A 224 17.82 -3.32 0.75
N SER A 225 17.19 -4.19 -0.04
CA SER A 225 16.04 -3.81 -0.87
C SER A 225 14.87 -3.31 -0.03
N ALA A 226 14.49 -4.05 1.02
CA ALA A 226 13.44 -3.65 1.95
C ALA A 226 13.80 -2.34 2.70
N PHE A 227 15.06 -2.21 3.14
CA PHE A 227 15.54 -1.03 3.85
C PHE A 227 15.55 0.22 2.97
N MET A 228 16.05 0.11 1.74
CA MET A 228 16.03 1.22 0.77
C MET A 228 14.59 1.62 0.42
N ALA A 229 13.69 0.66 0.24
CA ALA A 229 12.27 0.95 0.03
C ALA A 229 11.64 1.65 1.25
N SER A 230 12.03 1.28 2.47
CA SER A 230 11.62 1.96 3.71
C SER A 230 12.13 3.40 3.77
N ILE A 231 13.37 3.66 3.33
CA ILE A 231 13.90 5.03 3.21
C ILE A 231 13.06 5.83 2.20
N VAL A 232 12.86 5.29 1.00
CA VAL A 232 12.07 5.96 -0.05
C VAL A 232 10.65 6.27 0.44
N TRP A 233 9.99 5.31 1.10
CA TRP A 233 8.68 5.50 1.71
C TRP A 233 8.66 6.71 2.66
N PHE A 234 9.64 6.80 3.57
CA PHE A 234 9.69 7.86 4.57
C PHE A 234 9.80 9.27 3.96
N TYR A 235 10.55 9.43 2.87
CA TYR A 235 10.67 10.72 2.18
C TYR A 235 9.49 11.03 1.26
N ALA A 236 8.94 10.01 0.59
CA ALA A 236 7.87 10.17 -0.38
C ALA A 236 6.50 10.38 0.28
N ALA A 237 6.09 9.48 1.16
CA ALA A 237 4.75 9.48 1.77
C ALA A 237 4.76 8.74 3.13
N PRO A 238 5.24 9.38 4.22
CA PRO A 238 5.48 8.75 5.52
C PRO A 238 4.23 8.32 6.32
N ALA A 239 3.09 8.06 5.69
CA ALA A 239 1.98 7.41 6.40
C ALA A 239 2.39 5.95 6.63
N VAL A 240 2.47 5.51 7.88
CA VAL A 240 3.03 4.20 8.25
C VAL A 240 2.31 3.05 7.54
N ARG A 241 1.01 3.20 7.33
CA ARG A 241 0.17 2.31 6.51
C ARG A 241 0.65 2.06 5.07
N PHE A 242 1.37 3.01 4.47
CA PHE A 242 1.94 2.85 3.14
C PHE A 242 3.29 2.14 3.16
N GLY A 243 3.95 2.06 4.31
CA GLY A 243 5.30 1.55 4.48
C GLY A 243 5.37 0.10 4.97
N TYR A 244 4.29 -0.46 5.53
CA TYR A 244 4.32 -1.80 6.14
C TYR A 244 4.87 -2.90 5.23
N GLY A 245 4.59 -2.84 3.93
CA GLY A 245 5.10 -3.80 2.93
C GLY A 245 6.62 -3.83 2.82
N TYR A 246 7.33 -2.82 3.32
CA TYR A 246 8.79 -2.73 3.31
C TYR A 246 9.36 -2.74 4.73
N LEU A 247 8.72 -2.02 5.66
CA LEU A 247 9.18 -1.90 7.04
C LEU A 247 9.18 -3.25 7.78
N ILE A 248 8.14 -4.05 7.57
CA ILE A 248 8.02 -5.36 8.23
C ILE A 248 9.05 -6.35 7.65
N PRO A 249 9.23 -6.46 6.32
CA PRO A 249 10.36 -7.21 5.77
C PRO A 249 11.73 -6.71 6.27
N THR A 250 11.96 -5.40 6.42
CA THR A 250 13.20 -4.88 7.01
C THR A 250 13.41 -5.41 8.43
N LEU A 251 12.37 -5.41 9.27
CA LEU A 251 12.43 -5.96 10.62
C LEU A 251 12.68 -7.47 10.60
N LEU A 252 11.84 -8.22 9.89
CA LEU A 252 11.84 -9.69 9.96
C LEU A 252 13.08 -10.31 9.32
N ILE A 253 13.49 -9.80 8.15
CA ILE A 253 14.74 -10.24 7.51
C ILE A 253 15.94 -9.83 8.38
N GLY A 254 15.88 -8.67 9.04
CA GLY A 254 16.89 -8.25 10.02
C GLY A 254 17.00 -9.21 11.20
N LEU A 255 15.87 -9.65 11.75
CA LEU A 255 15.84 -10.64 12.83
C LEU A 255 16.39 -12.00 12.39
N ILE A 256 16.10 -12.43 11.15
CA ILE A 256 16.68 -13.66 10.58
C ILE A 256 18.21 -13.55 10.50
N LEU A 257 18.73 -12.39 10.07
CA LEU A 257 20.17 -12.11 10.00
C LEU A 257 20.86 -12.19 11.36
N LEU A 258 20.21 -11.70 12.43
CA LEU A 258 20.76 -11.69 13.80
C LEU A 258 20.66 -13.04 14.50
N VAL A 259 19.47 -13.63 14.53
CA VAL A 259 19.18 -14.77 15.40
C VAL A 259 19.86 -16.02 14.85
N ARG A 260 19.83 -16.26 13.53
CA ARG A 260 20.39 -17.46 12.85
C ARG A 260 20.09 -18.80 13.54
N ALA A 261 19.14 -18.85 14.46
CA ALA A 261 18.87 -19.97 15.33
C ALA A 261 17.56 -20.64 14.93
N LYS A 262 17.47 -21.94 15.20
CA LYS A 262 16.21 -22.67 15.01
C LYS A 262 15.18 -22.18 16.01
N ILE A 263 14.04 -21.71 15.52
CA ILE A 263 12.88 -21.47 16.40
C ILE A 263 12.36 -22.84 16.84
N THR A 264 12.28 -23.04 18.15
CA THR A 264 11.69 -24.25 18.72
C THR A 264 10.18 -24.23 18.58
N THR A 265 9.56 -25.41 18.48
CA THR A 265 8.10 -25.54 18.40
C THR A 265 7.40 -24.83 19.57
N GLY A 266 8.00 -24.84 20.76
CA GLY A 266 7.50 -24.10 21.92
C GLY A 266 7.40 -22.59 21.68
N VAL A 267 8.42 -21.96 21.08
CA VAL A 267 8.39 -20.53 20.75
C VAL A 267 7.32 -20.24 19.68
N ILE A 268 7.17 -21.10 18.67
CA ILE A 268 6.11 -20.95 17.66
C ILE A 268 4.73 -21.01 18.32
N LEU A 269 4.50 -21.99 19.19
CA LEU A 269 3.23 -22.13 19.91
C LEU A 269 2.97 -20.95 20.85
N SER A 270 3.99 -20.43 21.54
CA SER A 270 3.86 -19.23 22.38
C SER A 270 3.52 -17.99 21.55
N LEU A 271 4.18 -17.79 20.41
CA LEU A 271 3.87 -16.68 19.50
C LEU A 271 2.45 -16.80 18.91
N ALA A 272 2.04 -18.01 18.53
CA ALA A 272 0.69 -18.29 18.05
C ALA A 272 -0.35 -18.04 19.15
N ALA A 273 -0.08 -18.44 20.39
CA ALA A 273 -0.94 -18.18 21.54
C ALA A 273 -1.05 -16.67 21.82
N CYS A 274 0.06 -15.93 21.82
CA CYS A 274 0.05 -14.48 21.97
C CYS A 274 -0.76 -13.79 20.85
N MET A 275 -0.61 -14.26 19.60
CA MET A 275 -1.37 -13.77 18.46
C MET A 275 -2.87 -14.06 18.61
N ALA A 276 -3.24 -15.27 19.04
CA ALA A 276 -4.61 -15.65 19.30
C ALA A 276 -5.22 -14.79 20.43
N ILE A 277 -4.51 -14.60 21.55
CA ILE A 277 -4.94 -13.76 22.66
C ILE A 277 -5.13 -12.31 22.21
N TYR A 278 -4.19 -11.76 21.45
CA TYR A 278 -4.31 -10.41 20.90
C TYR A 278 -5.51 -10.28 19.95
N GLY A 279 -5.70 -11.27 19.07
CA GLY A 279 -6.85 -11.35 18.16
C GLY A 279 -8.18 -11.41 18.89
N ILE A 280 -8.30 -12.31 19.88
CA ILE A 280 -9.50 -12.47 20.73
C ILE A 280 -9.80 -11.17 21.49
N ASN A 281 -8.79 -10.53 22.10
CA ASN A 281 -8.97 -9.25 22.77
C ASN A 281 -9.45 -8.15 21.80
N GLY A 282 -8.93 -8.17 20.57
CA GLY A 282 -9.39 -7.29 19.50
C GLY A 282 -10.86 -7.49 19.16
N ILE A 283 -11.27 -8.75 18.96
CA ILE A 283 -12.66 -9.13 18.70
C ILE A 283 -13.56 -8.70 19.88
N TYR A 284 -13.15 -9.00 21.12
CA TYR A 284 -13.88 -8.61 22.33
C TYR A 284 -14.10 -7.10 22.40
N LYS A 285 -13.07 -6.30 22.14
CA LYS A 285 -13.19 -4.84 22.08
C LYS A 285 -14.13 -4.39 20.97
N GLN A 286 -14.11 -5.04 19.80
CA GLN A 286 -14.96 -4.66 18.68
C GLN A 286 -16.43 -4.99 18.94
N ILE A 287 -16.70 -6.17 19.51
CA ILE A 287 -18.03 -6.59 19.94
C ILE A 287 -18.61 -5.59 20.96
N ASN A 288 -17.79 -5.12 21.90
CA ASN A 288 -18.26 -4.21 22.94
C ASN A 288 -18.35 -2.73 22.50
N ARG A 289 -17.66 -2.32 21.43
CA ARG A 289 -17.62 -0.92 20.98
C ARG A 289 -18.70 -0.57 19.95
N THR A 290 -19.28 -1.56 19.29
CA THR A 290 -20.18 -1.36 18.16
C THR A 290 -21.40 -2.24 18.28
N ASN A 291 -22.49 -1.87 17.61
CA ASN A 291 -23.62 -2.78 17.39
C ASN A 291 -23.14 -3.92 16.48
N PHE A 292 -22.54 -4.92 17.10
CA PHE A 292 -21.92 -6.05 16.43
C PHE A 292 -22.97 -6.88 15.71
N SER A 293 -22.65 -7.27 14.48
CA SER A 293 -23.48 -8.13 13.64
C SER A 293 -22.58 -9.23 13.09
N LEU A 294 -22.98 -10.48 13.29
CA LEU A 294 -22.26 -11.65 12.79
C LEU A 294 -22.41 -11.86 11.28
N ILE A 295 -23.48 -11.35 10.68
CA ILE A 295 -23.88 -11.70 9.31
C ILE A 295 -23.51 -10.59 8.33
N TRP A 296 -23.82 -9.34 8.67
CA TRP A 296 -23.59 -8.19 7.80
C TRP A 296 -22.75 -7.13 8.51
N PRO A 297 -21.77 -6.50 7.83
CA PRO A 297 -21.04 -5.38 8.40
C PRO A 297 -22.00 -4.23 8.71
N HIS A 298 -21.66 -3.43 9.74
CA HIS A 298 -22.44 -2.27 10.09
C HIS A 298 -22.50 -1.28 8.91
N LYS A 299 -23.65 -0.62 8.73
CA LYS A 299 -23.83 0.35 7.63
C LYS A 299 -22.94 1.57 7.89
N TYR A 300 -22.44 2.18 6.81
CA TYR A 300 -21.76 3.46 6.89
C TYR A 300 -22.71 4.55 7.42
N SER A 301 -22.13 5.58 8.04
CA SER A 301 -22.85 6.78 8.44
C SER A 301 -23.56 7.41 7.24
N LYS A 302 -24.77 7.91 7.45
CA LYS A 302 -25.48 8.70 6.44
C LYS A 302 -25.02 10.15 6.56
N PRO A 303 -24.48 10.75 5.48
CA PRO A 303 -24.08 12.15 5.51
C PRO A 303 -25.30 13.07 5.56
N VAL A 304 -25.11 14.28 6.08
CA VAL A 304 -26.08 15.37 5.87
C VAL A 304 -25.96 15.86 4.43
N ILE A 305 -27.05 15.75 3.68
CA ILE A 305 -27.10 16.05 2.25
C ILE A 305 -27.77 17.40 2.00
N GLY A 306 -27.07 18.26 1.27
CA GLY A 306 -27.63 19.39 0.55
C GLY A 306 -27.85 19.07 -0.92
N VAL A 307 -28.54 19.97 -1.63
CA VAL A 307 -28.70 19.87 -3.08
C VAL A 307 -28.16 21.15 -3.72
N ARG A 308 -27.34 21.00 -4.74
CA ARG A 308 -26.82 22.10 -5.55
C ARG A 308 -27.18 21.88 -7.01
N GLN A 309 -27.58 22.96 -7.68
CA GLN A 309 -27.85 22.95 -9.11
C GLN A 309 -26.55 23.13 -9.90
N ILE A 310 -26.29 22.24 -10.86
CA ILE A 310 -25.20 22.34 -11.84
C ILE A 310 -25.83 22.20 -13.23
N GLY A 311 -25.97 23.30 -13.96
CA GLY A 311 -26.76 23.32 -15.19
C GLY A 311 -28.24 22.97 -14.92
N ASN A 312 -28.77 21.95 -15.60
CA ASN A 312 -30.13 21.43 -15.36
C ASN A 312 -30.17 20.30 -14.31
N LEU A 313 -29.02 19.84 -13.80
CA LEU A 313 -28.90 18.70 -12.90
C LEU A 313 -28.87 19.11 -11.42
N LYS A 314 -29.65 18.41 -10.60
CA LYS A 314 -29.59 18.49 -9.13
C LYS A 314 -28.56 17.50 -8.61
N VAL A 315 -27.46 18.01 -8.06
CA VAL A 315 -26.36 17.21 -7.52
C VAL A 315 -26.41 17.25 -5.99
N ARG A 316 -26.27 16.08 -5.36
CA ARG A 316 -26.20 15.98 -3.90
C ARG A 316 -24.84 16.47 -3.42
N VAL A 317 -24.81 17.15 -2.27
CA VAL A 317 -23.57 17.60 -1.64
C VAL A 317 -23.51 17.18 -0.18
N ALA A 318 -22.40 16.59 0.24
CA ALA A 318 -22.21 16.13 1.62
C ALA A 318 -21.70 17.28 2.51
N ILE A 319 -22.59 17.93 3.27
CA ILE A 319 -22.34 19.24 3.91
C ILE A 319 -21.29 19.18 5.04
N GLU A 320 -21.30 18.14 5.86
CA GLU A 320 -20.51 18.10 7.10
C GLU A 320 -19.03 17.77 6.87
N ASP A 321 -18.72 16.53 6.48
CA ASP A 321 -17.35 16.03 6.34
C ASP A 321 -16.89 15.96 4.88
N GLY A 322 -17.74 16.40 3.95
CA GLY A 322 -17.50 16.33 2.51
C GLY A 322 -17.55 14.92 1.92
N ARG A 323 -17.95 13.90 2.68
CA ARG A 323 -17.94 12.50 2.24
C ARG A 323 -19.34 12.04 1.88
N CYS A 324 -19.50 11.57 0.65
CA CYS A 324 -20.78 11.07 0.16
C CYS A 324 -21.16 9.67 0.67
N TRP A 325 -20.21 8.92 1.23
CA TRP A 325 -20.43 7.54 1.71
C TRP A 325 -21.16 6.68 0.66
N ASN A 326 -22.32 6.11 1.01
CA ASN A 326 -23.15 5.29 0.13
C ASN A 326 -24.37 6.05 -0.43
N GLU A 327 -24.33 7.40 -0.46
CA GLU A 327 -25.40 8.19 -1.05
C GLU A 327 -25.47 7.95 -2.57
N PRO A 328 -26.67 7.88 -3.18
CA PRO A 328 -26.80 7.69 -4.62
C PRO A 328 -26.09 8.80 -5.42
N ILE A 329 -25.34 8.36 -6.42
CA ILE A 329 -24.68 9.25 -7.38
C ILE A 329 -25.72 10.04 -8.20
N PRO A 330 -25.41 11.28 -8.63
CA PRO A 330 -24.18 12.02 -8.35
C PRO A 330 -24.20 12.67 -6.96
N CYS A 331 -23.09 12.54 -6.24
CA CYS A 331 -22.83 13.25 -4.99
C CYS A 331 -21.39 13.79 -4.99
N THR A 332 -21.18 15.02 -4.52
CA THR A 332 -19.87 15.69 -4.54
C THR A 332 -19.59 16.47 -3.24
N TYR A 333 -18.36 16.98 -3.12
CA TYR A 333 -17.95 17.87 -2.03
C TYR A 333 -18.78 19.17 -2.06
N PRO A 334 -19.07 19.82 -0.90
CA PRO A 334 -19.94 21.02 -0.84
C PRO A 334 -19.58 22.15 -1.79
N ILE A 335 -18.29 22.29 -2.07
CA ILE A 335 -17.72 23.32 -2.91
C ILE A 335 -17.08 22.64 -4.13
N PRO A 336 -17.86 22.25 -5.17
CA PRO A 336 -17.30 21.81 -6.43
C PRO A 336 -16.48 22.92 -7.10
N HIS A 337 -15.68 22.56 -8.11
CA HIS A 337 -14.95 23.52 -8.92
C HIS A 337 -15.89 24.64 -9.42
N PRO A 338 -15.53 25.93 -9.32
CA PRO A 338 -16.40 27.03 -9.73
C PRO A 338 -16.79 26.95 -11.22
N GLY A 339 -15.83 26.65 -12.09
CA GLY A 339 -16.08 26.34 -13.50
C GLY A 339 -16.58 24.92 -13.83
N LEU A 340 -17.05 24.10 -12.86
CA LEU A 340 -17.63 22.79 -13.19
C LEU A 340 -18.96 22.98 -13.91
N GLU A 341 -19.06 22.47 -15.14
CA GLU A 341 -20.28 22.50 -15.93
C GLU A 341 -20.57 21.15 -16.57
N MET A 342 -21.82 20.96 -16.97
CA MET A 342 -22.21 19.79 -17.75
C MET A 342 -21.78 19.94 -19.20
N ARG A 343 -21.41 18.82 -19.83
CA ARG A 343 -21.06 18.79 -21.26
C ARG A 343 -22.28 18.72 -22.18
N GLY A 344 -23.36 18.08 -21.72
CA GLY A 344 -24.61 17.92 -22.46
C GLY A 344 -25.83 18.12 -21.57
N LYS A 345 -26.93 17.41 -21.86
CA LYS A 345 -28.20 17.55 -21.14
C LYS A 345 -28.42 16.47 -20.09
N GLU A 346 -27.81 15.31 -20.31
CA GLU A 346 -27.95 14.12 -19.48
C GLU A 346 -26.67 13.87 -18.68
N ILE A 347 -26.76 13.05 -17.63
CA ILE A 347 -25.60 12.76 -16.77
C ILE A 347 -24.52 11.95 -17.52
N GLU A 348 -24.93 11.15 -18.50
CA GLU A 348 -24.08 10.33 -19.36
C GLU A 348 -23.16 11.17 -20.25
N ASP A 349 -23.54 12.42 -20.55
CA ASP A 349 -22.71 13.36 -21.31
C ASP A 349 -21.47 13.80 -20.51
N GLY A 350 -21.54 13.67 -19.18
CA GLY A 350 -20.46 13.97 -18.26
C GLY A 350 -20.27 15.46 -17.97
N PHE A 351 -19.14 15.76 -17.32
CA PHE A 351 -18.80 17.09 -16.83
C PHE A 351 -17.48 17.56 -17.41
N ARG A 352 -17.29 18.88 -17.47
CA ARG A 352 -16.01 19.51 -17.80
C ARG A 352 -15.77 20.73 -16.93
N THR A 353 -14.55 21.22 -16.95
CA THR A 353 -14.23 22.54 -16.42
C THR A 353 -14.29 23.54 -17.57
N ALA A 354 -15.08 24.62 -17.41
CA ALA A 354 -15.10 25.73 -18.35
C ALA A 354 -13.67 26.23 -18.59
N LYS A 355 -13.31 26.47 -19.86
CA LYS A 355 -12.03 27.11 -20.20
C LYS A 355 -12.13 28.57 -19.78
N ASP A 356 -11.16 29.03 -18.99
CA ASP A 356 -11.00 30.46 -18.66
C ASP A 356 -10.82 31.31 -19.93
#